data_AF-A0A935VVU6-F1
#
_entry.id   AF-A0A935VVU6-F1
#
_cell.length_a   1.000
_cell.length_b   1.000
_cell.length_c   1.000
_cell.angle_alpha   90.00
_cell.angle_beta   90.00
_cell.angle_gamma   90.00
#
_symmetry.space_group_name_H-M   'P 1'
#
loop_
_entity.id
_entity.type
_entity.pdbx_description
1 polymer ?
#
loop_
_entity_poly.entity_id
_entity_poly.type
_entity_poly.pdbx_seq_one_letter_code
_entity_poly.pdbx_strand_id
1 'polypeptide(L)'
;MNEKDLGDTAVRFYARIASMEAITMQNLSIISRSIVLVAKVAMALGLLITSASFGFSQTASNGPGWYLTNYSFKDGSYQKQSVLMGTTLKLKDVVSFKGTKGNLRISHLRYYVSNRKTVASITYQVTWTDPATFIKPGAKTSFVFGLSTVSALTWKAPQQSMHINQGMGVYFVTPDGTKYMTKDIRSKLTTEKVIEKGSRGTKRIIQMNFGKGFTATYNYEWRDQ
;
A
#
# COMPACT_ATOMS: atom_id res chain seq x y z
N MET A 1 38.52 52.24 -36.56
CA MET A 1 37.22 51.61 -36.24
C MET A 1 36.42 52.65 -35.48
N ASN A 2 35.31 53.12 -36.05
CA ASN A 2 34.61 54.30 -35.57
C ASN A 2 33.77 53.94 -34.33
N GLU A 3 33.71 54.82 -33.34
CA GLU A 3 32.99 54.60 -32.06
C GLU A 3 31.50 54.23 -32.26
N LYS A 4 30.90 54.66 -33.37
CA LYS A 4 29.54 54.30 -33.79
C LYS A 4 29.35 52.80 -34.11
N ASP A 5 30.36 52.12 -34.65
CA ASP A 5 30.25 50.70 -35.03
C ASP A 5 30.31 49.76 -33.81
N LEU A 6 31.01 50.18 -32.75
CA LEU A 6 31.07 49.46 -31.48
C LEU A 6 29.73 49.50 -30.73
N GLY A 7 29.04 50.63 -30.78
CA GLY A 7 27.72 50.80 -30.17
C GLY A 7 26.63 49.92 -30.81
N ASP A 8 26.58 49.88 -32.15
CA ASP A 8 25.57 49.07 -32.86
C ASP A 8 25.80 47.56 -32.65
N THR A 9 27.07 47.14 -32.57
CA THR A 9 27.42 45.73 -32.30
C THR A 9 27.00 45.29 -30.89
N ALA A 10 27.20 46.15 -29.88
CA ALA A 10 26.80 45.86 -28.51
C ALA A 10 25.27 45.77 -28.35
N VAL A 11 24.52 46.69 -28.96
CA VAL A 11 23.05 46.68 -28.90
C VAL A 11 22.47 45.42 -29.53
N ARG A 12 23.02 44.97 -30.68
CA ARG A 12 22.59 43.71 -31.33
C ARG A 12 22.92 42.48 -30.50
N PHE A 13 24.03 42.49 -29.77
CA PHE A 13 24.41 41.39 -28.87
C PHE A 13 23.47 41.28 -27.67
N TYR A 14 23.13 42.40 -27.02
CA TYR A 14 22.17 42.42 -25.91
C TYR A 14 20.75 42.05 -26.35
N ALA A 15 20.31 42.50 -27.53
CA ALA A 15 19.02 42.09 -28.10
C ALA A 15 18.96 40.57 -28.36
N ARG A 16 20.07 39.96 -28.80
CA ARG A 16 20.16 38.50 -28.99
C ARG A 16 20.04 37.74 -27.68
N ILE A 17 20.74 38.17 -26.63
CA ILE A 17 20.68 37.52 -25.31
C ILE A 17 19.26 37.60 -24.74
N ALA A 18 18.62 38.76 -24.77
CA ALA A 18 17.24 38.92 -24.31
C ALA A 18 16.24 38.04 -25.08
N SER A 19 16.44 37.88 -26.40
CA SER A 19 15.60 36.99 -27.22
C SER A 19 15.77 35.51 -26.87
N MET A 20 16.98 35.06 -26.50
CA MET A 20 17.23 33.68 -26.11
C MET A 20 16.62 33.35 -24.73
N GLU A 21 16.65 34.28 -23.78
CA GLU A 21 15.99 34.12 -22.48
C GLU A 21 14.46 34.04 -22.62
N ALA A 22 13.87 34.88 -23.48
CA ALA A 22 12.43 34.86 -23.74
C ALA A 22 11.95 33.54 -24.36
N ILE A 23 12.71 32.98 -25.32
CA ILE A 23 12.42 31.68 -25.94
C ILE A 23 12.53 30.55 -24.91
N THR A 24 13.52 30.61 -24.02
CA THR A 24 13.73 29.59 -22.98
C THR A 24 12.60 29.60 -21.95
N MET A 25 12.11 30.77 -21.54
CA MET A 25 10.97 30.89 -20.62
C MET A 25 9.63 30.49 -21.25
N GLN A 26 9.40 30.79 -22.53
CA GLN A 26 8.20 30.31 -23.23
C GLN A 26 8.16 28.78 -23.32
N ASN A 27 9.28 28.13 -23.65
CA ASN A 27 9.36 26.67 -23.74
C ASN A 27 9.12 25.98 -22.38
N LEU A 28 9.62 26.55 -21.27
CA LEU A 28 9.33 26.04 -19.92
C LEU A 28 7.85 26.21 -19.52
N SER A 29 7.18 27.24 -20.02
CA SER A 29 5.75 27.47 -19.77
C SER A 29 4.84 26.47 -20.54
N ILE A 30 5.25 26.07 -21.74
CA ILE A 30 4.51 25.11 -22.59
C ILE A 30 4.67 23.68 -22.04
N ILE A 31 5.86 23.33 -21.55
CA ILE A 31 6.10 22.04 -20.89
C ILE A 31 5.32 21.93 -19.57
N SER A 32 5.25 23.00 -18.77
CA SER A 32 4.50 22.98 -17.51
C SER A 32 2.97 22.93 -17.70
N ARG A 33 2.42 23.56 -18.75
CA ARG A 33 0.98 23.46 -19.09
C ARG A 33 0.59 22.09 -19.64
N SER A 34 1.48 21.41 -20.34
CA SER A 34 1.24 20.07 -20.90
C SER A 34 1.21 18.97 -19.83
N ILE A 35 2.00 19.11 -18.76
CA ILE A 35 2.02 18.15 -17.63
C ILE A 35 0.76 18.27 -16.77
N VAL A 36 0.18 19.47 -16.62
CA VAL A 36 -1.05 19.68 -15.83
C VAL A 36 -2.29 19.15 -16.55
N LEU A 37 -2.31 19.09 -17.89
CA LEU A 37 -3.45 18.56 -18.65
C LEU A 37 -3.51 17.02 -18.64
N VAL A 38 -2.35 16.34 -18.72
CA VAL A 38 -2.28 14.87 -18.62
C VAL A 38 -2.65 14.40 -17.20
N ALA A 39 -2.32 15.18 -16.17
CA ALA A 39 -2.70 14.85 -14.79
C ALA A 39 -4.20 14.97 -14.51
N LYS A 40 -4.94 15.83 -15.24
CA LYS A 40 -6.39 16.01 -15.05
C LYS A 40 -7.23 15.01 -15.83
N VAL A 41 -6.80 14.57 -17.01
CA VAL A 41 -7.51 13.53 -17.78
C VAL A 41 -7.31 12.13 -17.16
N ALA A 42 -6.16 11.86 -16.53
CA ALA A 42 -5.95 10.61 -15.79
C ALA A 42 -6.72 10.54 -14.45
N MET A 43 -7.23 11.66 -13.93
CA MET A 43 -8.04 11.70 -12.70
C MET A 43 -9.54 11.43 -12.93
N ALA A 44 -10.01 11.41 -14.18
CA ALA A 44 -11.43 11.20 -14.51
C ALA A 44 -11.75 9.76 -14.97
N LEU A 45 -10.75 8.91 -15.18
CA LEU A 45 -10.93 7.56 -15.72
C LEU A 45 -10.32 6.52 -14.76
N GLY A 46 -10.86 6.45 -13.55
CA GLY A 46 -10.30 5.66 -12.46
C GLY A 46 -11.34 5.00 -11.58
N LEU A 47 -12.14 4.13 -12.19
CA LEU A 47 -12.87 3.03 -11.54
C LEU A 47 -13.88 3.42 -10.45
N LEU A 48 -15.14 3.58 -10.88
CA LEU A 48 -16.28 3.06 -10.14
C LEU A 48 -16.10 1.53 -10.01
N ILE A 49 -15.36 1.06 -9.01
CA ILE A 49 -15.59 -0.29 -8.49
C ILE A 49 -16.74 -0.11 -7.51
N THR A 50 -17.96 -0.34 -7.99
CA THR A 50 -19.05 -0.74 -7.13
C THR A 50 -18.54 -1.90 -6.30
N SER A 51 -18.27 -1.63 -5.02
CA SER A 51 -18.17 -2.66 -3.99
C SER A 51 -19.52 -3.35 -3.94
N ALA A 52 -19.72 -4.32 -4.82
CA ALA A 52 -20.69 -5.36 -4.59
C ALA A 52 -20.27 -5.99 -3.26
N SER A 53 -20.96 -5.58 -2.20
CA SER A 53 -20.93 -6.25 -0.92
C SER A 53 -21.46 -7.65 -1.21
N PHE A 54 -20.56 -8.57 -1.57
CA PHE A 54 -20.85 -9.99 -1.56
C PHE A 54 -21.05 -10.38 -0.10
N GLY A 55 -22.23 -10.06 0.43
CA GLY A 55 -22.76 -10.63 1.63
C GLY A 55 -23.02 -12.10 1.33
N PHE A 56 -21.99 -12.93 1.48
CA PHE A 56 -22.20 -14.37 1.58
C PHE A 56 -22.98 -14.59 2.87
N SER A 57 -24.30 -14.67 2.75
CA SER A 57 -25.16 -15.21 3.80
C SER A 57 -24.80 -16.70 3.92
N GLN A 58 -23.81 -17.00 4.76
CA GLN A 58 -23.44 -18.38 5.06
C GLN A 58 -24.48 -18.94 6.02
N THR A 59 -25.22 -19.95 5.55
CA THR A 59 -26.11 -20.80 6.34
C THR A 59 -25.46 -21.18 7.66
N ALA A 60 -26.23 -21.10 8.75
CA ALA A 60 -25.79 -21.52 10.08
C ALA A 60 -25.22 -22.94 10.00
N SER A 61 -23.91 -23.06 10.18
CA SER A 61 -23.22 -24.35 10.22
C SER A 61 -23.62 -25.07 11.50
N ASN A 62 -24.28 -26.22 11.35
CA ASN A 62 -24.59 -27.15 12.44
C ASN A 62 -23.57 -28.30 12.43
N GLY A 63 -22.40 -28.09 13.05
CA GLY A 63 -21.44 -29.16 13.31
C GLY A 63 -20.15 -28.72 14.02
N PRO A 64 -19.33 -29.68 14.47
CA PRO A 64 -18.06 -29.39 15.14
C PRO A 64 -17.10 -28.63 14.21
N GLY A 65 -16.53 -27.52 14.68
CA GLY A 65 -15.56 -26.76 13.91
C GLY A 65 -15.13 -25.45 14.55
N TRP A 66 -14.40 -24.64 13.77
CA TRP A 66 -13.90 -23.34 14.21
C TRP A 66 -14.88 -22.24 13.82
N TYR A 67 -15.40 -21.52 14.80
CA TYR A 67 -16.34 -20.42 14.60
C TYR A 67 -15.66 -19.09 14.84
N LEU A 68 -15.82 -18.16 13.92
CA LEU A 68 -15.35 -16.79 14.07
C LEU A 68 -16.10 -16.13 15.25
N THR A 69 -15.34 -15.64 16.22
CA THR A 69 -15.88 -15.01 17.42
C THR A 69 -15.63 -13.51 17.46
N ASN A 70 -14.51 -13.05 16.91
CA ASN A 70 -14.15 -11.64 16.97
C ASN A 70 -13.24 -11.20 15.82
N TYR A 71 -13.33 -9.92 15.47
CA TYR A 71 -12.42 -9.24 14.56
C TYR A 71 -11.77 -8.05 15.29
N SER A 72 -10.47 -7.87 15.11
CA SER A 72 -9.79 -6.65 15.54
C SER A 72 -8.79 -6.18 14.51
N PHE A 73 -8.53 -4.86 14.52
CA PHE A 73 -7.54 -4.22 13.67
C PHE A 73 -6.55 -3.46 14.53
N LYS A 74 -5.26 -3.66 14.27
CA LYS A 74 -4.17 -2.90 14.88
C LYS A 74 -3.71 -1.82 13.92
N ASP A 75 -3.81 -0.56 14.37
CA ASP A 75 -3.23 0.58 13.68
C ASP A 75 -1.69 0.56 13.78
N GLY A 76 -1.03 0.65 12.63
CA GLY A 76 0.42 0.74 12.49
C GLY A 76 0.93 2.17 12.23
N SER A 77 0.07 3.17 12.31
CA SER A 77 0.44 4.57 12.06
C SER A 77 1.44 5.06 13.11
N TYR A 78 2.47 5.77 12.65
CA TYR A 78 3.44 6.39 13.54
C TYR A 78 4.14 7.57 12.89
N GLN A 79 4.76 8.40 13.72
CA GLN A 79 5.72 9.40 13.29
C GLN A 79 7.03 9.22 14.07
N LYS A 80 8.15 9.19 13.36
CA LYS A 80 9.47 9.01 13.99
C LYS A 80 10.48 9.95 13.34
N GLN A 81 11.26 10.64 14.17
CA GLN A 81 12.42 11.38 13.71
C GLN A 81 13.68 10.55 13.92
N SER A 82 14.61 10.62 12.97
CA SER A 82 15.92 9.97 13.05
C SER A 82 17.00 10.88 12.47
N VAL A 83 18.26 10.61 12.80
CA VAL A 83 19.40 11.28 12.18
C VAL A 83 19.89 10.41 11.02
N LEU A 84 20.13 11.02 9.85
CA LEU A 84 20.74 10.33 8.73
C LEU A 84 22.16 9.93 9.12
N MET A 85 22.45 8.63 9.02
CA MET A 85 23.70 8.02 9.46
C MET A 85 24.93 8.76 8.92
N GLY A 86 25.87 9.09 9.81
CA GLY A 86 27.10 9.81 9.45
C GLY A 86 26.91 11.31 9.17
N THR A 87 25.73 11.88 9.47
CA THR A 87 25.45 13.31 9.25
C THR A 87 24.73 13.94 10.46
N THR A 88 24.55 15.25 10.44
CA THR A 88 23.67 15.97 11.39
C THR A 88 22.24 16.16 10.85
N LEU A 89 21.97 15.67 9.63
CA LEU A 89 20.69 15.87 8.96
C LEU A 89 19.59 15.04 9.62
N LYS A 90 18.49 15.70 9.97
CA LYS A 90 17.31 15.07 10.57
C LYS A 90 16.32 14.63 9.49
N LEU A 91 15.88 13.39 9.58
CA LEU A 91 14.83 12.78 8.75
C LEU A 91 13.59 12.53 9.59
N LYS A 92 12.42 12.69 9.00
CA LYS A 92 11.15 12.32 9.63
C LYS A 92 10.41 11.32 8.77
N ASP A 93 10.07 10.18 9.37
CA ASP A 93 9.19 9.15 8.85
C ASP A 93 7.76 9.40 9.34
N VAL A 94 6.80 9.29 8.44
CA VAL A 94 5.37 9.34 8.72
C VAL A 94 4.72 8.14 8.04
N VAL A 95 4.09 7.28 8.83
CA VAL A 95 3.27 6.17 8.36
C VAL A 95 1.83 6.44 8.75
N SER A 96 0.91 6.28 7.80
CA SER A 96 -0.53 6.51 8.00
C SER A 96 -1.35 5.62 7.08
N PHE A 97 -2.64 5.50 7.36
CA PHE A 97 -3.57 4.80 6.48
C PHE A 97 -4.90 5.56 6.32
N LYS A 98 -5.62 5.21 5.26
CA LYS A 98 -7.03 5.55 5.04
C LYS A 98 -7.79 4.31 4.59
N GLY A 99 -9.10 4.29 4.79
CA GLY A 99 -9.96 3.19 4.35
C GLY A 99 -10.65 2.51 5.52
N THR A 100 -11.22 1.34 5.25
CA THR A 100 -12.03 0.57 6.19
C THR A 100 -11.64 -0.90 6.14
N LYS A 101 -12.28 -1.72 6.98
CA LYS A 101 -12.11 -3.18 6.95
C LYS A 101 -12.25 -3.71 5.51
N GLY A 102 -11.28 -4.52 5.07
CA GLY A 102 -11.24 -5.10 3.74
C GLY A 102 -10.61 -4.23 2.66
N ASN A 103 -10.33 -2.95 2.92
CA ASN A 103 -9.70 -2.05 1.95
C ASN A 103 -8.96 -0.89 2.63
N LEU A 104 -7.63 -0.98 2.64
CA LEU A 104 -6.74 0.01 3.24
C LEU A 104 -5.81 0.60 2.19
N ARG A 105 -5.64 1.92 2.23
CA ARG A 105 -4.58 2.64 1.53
C ARG A 105 -3.57 3.12 2.55
N ILE A 106 -2.35 2.58 2.51
CA ILE A 106 -1.28 2.85 3.46
C ILE A 106 -0.23 3.73 2.78
N SER A 107 0.23 4.76 3.47
CA SER A 107 1.28 5.67 3.01
C SER A 107 2.43 5.69 4.00
N HIS A 108 3.65 5.55 3.49
CA HIS A 108 4.90 5.78 4.23
C HIS A 108 5.71 6.84 3.51
N LEU A 109 5.93 7.98 4.18
CA LEU A 109 6.67 9.13 3.68
C LEU A 109 7.90 9.39 4.54
N ARG A 110 9.02 9.72 3.90
CA ARG A 110 10.23 10.23 4.55
C ARG A 110 10.71 11.52 3.89
N TYR A 111 11.00 12.51 4.71
CA TYR A 111 11.52 13.81 4.26
C TYR A 111 12.59 14.36 5.22
N TYR A 112 13.42 15.27 4.71
CA TYR A 112 14.33 16.07 5.54
C TYR A 112 13.54 17.07 6.38
N VAL A 113 13.83 17.13 7.69
CA VAL A 113 13.13 18.04 8.60
C VAL A 113 13.40 19.51 8.25
N SER A 114 14.62 19.83 7.79
CA SER A 114 15.07 21.20 7.52
C SER A 114 14.31 21.89 6.39
N ASN A 115 14.08 21.21 5.27
CA ASN A 115 13.52 21.80 4.05
C ASN A 115 12.30 21.05 3.50
N ARG A 116 11.80 20.04 4.23
CA ARG A 116 10.62 19.23 3.87
C ARG A 116 10.76 18.47 2.54
N LYS A 117 11.95 18.43 1.93
CA LYS A 117 12.19 17.69 0.69
C LYS A 117 11.98 16.19 0.93
N THR A 118 11.13 15.57 0.11
CA THR A 118 10.87 14.13 0.15
C THR A 118 12.10 13.36 -0.32
N VAL A 119 12.46 12.33 0.44
CA VAL A 119 13.61 11.46 0.20
C VAL A 119 13.15 10.09 -0.28
N ALA A 120 12.06 9.59 0.30
CA ALA A 120 11.46 8.33 -0.08
C ALA A 120 9.97 8.36 0.25
N SER A 121 9.17 7.67 -0.56
CA SER A 121 7.75 7.50 -0.31
C SER A 121 7.23 6.21 -0.92
N ILE A 122 6.18 5.66 -0.33
CA ILE A 122 5.38 4.60 -0.92
C ILE A 122 3.94 4.78 -0.46
N THR A 123 3.01 4.74 -1.39
CA THR A 123 1.60 4.54 -1.12
C THR A 123 1.18 3.24 -1.78
N TYR A 124 0.58 2.34 -1.01
CA TYR A 124 0.09 1.07 -1.51
C TYR A 124 -1.31 0.79 -0.97
N GLN A 125 -2.09 0.04 -1.73
CA GLN A 125 -3.43 -0.35 -1.37
C GLN A 125 -3.46 -1.85 -1.10
N VAL A 126 -4.13 -2.23 -0.02
CA VAL A 126 -4.34 -3.60 0.41
C VAL A 126 -5.84 -3.85 0.47
N THR A 127 -6.29 -4.88 -0.21
CA THR A 127 -7.69 -5.33 -0.18
C THR A 127 -7.78 -6.78 0.26
N TRP A 128 -8.78 -7.13 1.04
CA TRP A 128 -9.05 -8.52 1.37
C TRP A 128 -10.53 -8.78 1.63
N THR A 129 -10.97 -10.02 1.42
CA THR A 129 -12.28 -10.48 1.88
C THR A 129 -12.15 -11.07 3.28
N ASP A 130 -13.25 -11.03 4.04
CA ASP A 130 -13.30 -11.76 5.31
C ASP A 130 -13.05 -13.26 5.08
N PRO A 131 -12.26 -13.92 5.95
CA PRO A 131 -12.20 -15.37 5.96
C PRO A 131 -13.57 -15.95 6.35
N ALA A 132 -13.78 -17.24 6.07
CA ALA A 132 -15.03 -17.92 6.40
C ALA A 132 -15.38 -17.80 7.89
N THR A 133 -16.66 -17.57 8.20
CA THR A 133 -17.14 -17.50 9.59
C THR A 133 -17.11 -18.86 10.28
N PHE A 134 -17.13 -19.93 9.50
CA PHE A 134 -16.94 -21.31 9.95
C PHE A 134 -15.80 -21.97 9.16
N ILE A 135 -14.89 -22.65 9.85
CA ILE A 135 -13.85 -23.47 9.23
C ILE A 135 -14.04 -24.92 9.66
N LYS A 136 -14.35 -25.77 8.67
CA LYS A 136 -14.47 -27.21 8.87
C LYS A 136 -13.10 -27.82 9.21
N PRO A 137 -12.99 -28.67 10.25
CA PRO A 137 -11.75 -29.40 10.51
C PRO A 137 -11.37 -30.29 9.32
N GLY A 138 -10.07 -30.46 9.08
CA GLY A 138 -9.54 -31.26 7.98
C GLY A 138 -9.69 -30.60 6.59
N ALA A 139 -10.22 -29.38 6.51
CA ALA A 139 -10.31 -28.62 5.27
C ALA A 139 -9.29 -27.48 5.22
N LYS A 140 -8.91 -27.08 4.01
CA LYS A 140 -8.22 -25.80 3.79
C LYS A 140 -9.23 -24.66 3.84
N THR A 141 -8.77 -23.48 4.25
CA THR A 141 -9.57 -22.25 4.21
C THR A 141 -8.89 -21.22 3.31
N SER A 142 -9.66 -20.25 2.82
CA SER A 142 -9.21 -19.30 1.82
C SER A 142 -9.92 -17.95 1.92
N PHE A 143 -9.28 -16.91 1.40
CA PHE A 143 -9.85 -15.59 1.18
C PHE A 143 -9.18 -14.93 -0.04
N VAL A 144 -9.78 -13.88 -0.58
CA VAL A 144 -9.15 -13.09 -1.66
C VAL A 144 -8.31 -12.00 -1.03
N PHE A 145 -7.08 -11.84 -1.53
CA PHE A 145 -6.16 -10.78 -1.16
C PHE A 145 -5.72 -10.00 -2.39
N GLY A 146 -5.49 -8.70 -2.21
CA GLY A 146 -4.90 -7.81 -3.20
C GLY A 146 -3.89 -6.87 -2.57
N LEU A 147 -2.77 -6.68 -3.24
CA LEU A 147 -1.78 -5.64 -2.99
C LEU A 147 -1.56 -4.88 -4.30
N SER A 148 -1.59 -3.55 -4.26
CA SER A 148 -1.23 -2.72 -5.39
C SER A 148 -0.43 -1.50 -4.98
N THR A 149 0.57 -1.14 -5.77
CA THR A 149 1.37 0.06 -5.58
C THR A 149 0.64 1.24 -6.22
N VAL A 150 0.29 2.25 -5.42
CA VAL A 150 -0.40 3.45 -5.91
C VAL A 150 0.60 4.50 -6.37
N SER A 151 1.66 4.72 -5.59
CA SER A 151 2.76 5.62 -5.94
C SER A 151 4.01 5.25 -5.16
N ALA A 152 5.18 5.46 -5.73
CA ALA A 152 6.45 5.12 -5.10
C ALA A 152 7.55 6.10 -5.49
N LEU A 153 8.40 6.44 -4.51
CA LEU A 153 9.70 7.06 -4.70
C LEU A 153 10.71 6.25 -3.88
N THR A 154 11.63 5.58 -4.57
CA THR A 154 12.73 4.72 -4.04
C THR A 154 12.32 3.50 -3.20
N TRP A 155 11.16 3.51 -2.54
CA TRP A 155 10.67 2.39 -1.76
C TRP A 155 9.71 1.48 -2.52
N LYS A 156 9.59 0.24 -2.03
CA LYS A 156 8.60 -0.75 -2.46
C LYS A 156 7.64 -1.03 -1.31
N ALA A 157 6.48 -1.59 -1.63
CA ALA A 157 5.57 -2.08 -0.61
C ALA A 157 6.31 -3.07 0.31
N PRO A 158 6.11 -2.98 1.64
CA PRO A 158 6.69 -3.93 2.57
C PRO A 158 6.15 -5.34 2.31
N GLN A 159 6.80 -6.34 2.91
CA GLN A 159 6.31 -7.71 2.85
C GLN A 159 4.97 -7.85 3.58
N GLN A 160 4.02 -8.50 2.91
CA GLN A 160 2.72 -8.90 3.43
C GLN A 160 2.73 -10.40 3.72
N SER A 161 2.05 -10.82 4.78
CA SER A 161 1.90 -12.24 5.12
C SER A 161 0.62 -12.50 5.87
N MET A 162 0.06 -13.70 5.71
CA MET A 162 -1.10 -14.13 6.46
C MET A 162 -0.90 -15.56 6.91
N HIS A 163 -1.27 -15.84 8.15
CA HIS A 163 -1.14 -17.16 8.72
C HIS A 163 -2.25 -17.41 9.75
N ILE A 164 -2.47 -18.69 10.03
CA ILE A 164 -3.23 -19.14 11.19
C ILE A 164 -2.28 -19.73 12.22
N ASN A 165 -2.51 -19.46 13.50
CA ASN A 165 -1.70 -20.01 14.59
C ASN A 165 -2.05 -21.49 14.86
N GLN A 166 -1.53 -22.39 14.02
CA GLN A 166 -1.57 -23.83 14.21
C GLN A 166 -0.13 -24.37 14.21
N GLY A 167 0.31 -24.98 15.32
CA GLY A 167 1.69 -25.44 15.49
C GLY A 167 2.69 -24.29 15.28
N MET A 168 3.64 -24.48 14.36
CA MET A 168 4.62 -23.45 13.94
C MET A 168 4.04 -22.30 13.11
N GLY A 169 2.71 -22.28 12.92
CA GLY A 169 2.01 -21.38 12.01
C GLY A 169 1.78 -22.04 10.64
N VAL A 170 0.56 -21.90 10.11
CA VAL A 170 0.21 -22.36 8.77
C VAL A 170 -0.05 -21.13 7.91
N TYR A 171 0.73 -20.97 6.84
CA TYR A 171 0.61 -19.80 5.97
C TYR A 171 -0.53 -19.94 4.97
N PHE A 172 -1.12 -18.80 4.62
CA PHE A 172 -1.92 -18.67 3.42
C PHE A 172 -0.99 -18.39 2.25
N VAL A 173 -1.14 -19.18 1.19
CA VAL A 173 -0.32 -19.10 -0.02
C VAL A 173 -1.18 -18.81 -1.24
N THR A 174 -0.60 -18.12 -2.20
CA THR A 174 -1.08 -18.01 -3.58
C THR A 174 -1.08 -19.39 -4.27
N PRO A 175 -1.73 -19.52 -5.44
CA PRO A 175 -1.70 -20.76 -6.22
C PRO A 175 -0.29 -21.26 -6.57
N ASP A 176 0.68 -20.37 -6.72
CA ASP A 176 2.09 -20.69 -6.97
C ASP A 176 2.91 -20.99 -5.70
N GLY A 177 2.28 -20.98 -4.51
CA GLY A 177 2.94 -21.28 -3.24
C GLY A 177 3.61 -20.10 -2.54
N THR A 178 3.49 -18.87 -3.07
CA THR A 178 4.08 -17.67 -2.45
C THR A 178 3.42 -17.34 -1.10
N LYS A 179 4.24 -17.28 -0.03
CA LYS A 179 3.83 -16.94 1.35
C LYS A 179 3.95 -15.45 1.65
N TYR A 180 4.90 -14.79 1.02
CA TYR A 180 5.35 -13.44 1.33
C TYR A 180 5.17 -12.54 0.12
N MET A 181 4.16 -11.67 0.16
CA MET A 181 3.82 -10.83 -0.99
C MET A 181 4.52 -9.48 -0.86
N THR A 182 5.35 -9.14 -1.84
CA THR A 182 6.08 -7.86 -1.93
C THR A 182 5.82 -7.12 -3.23
N LYS A 183 5.04 -7.73 -4.13
CA LYS A 183 4.71 -7.24 -5.47
C LYS A 183 3.20 -7.14 -5.62
N ASP A 184 2.79 -6.30 -6.55
CA ASP A 184 1.40 -6.14 -6.93
C ASP A 184 0.80 -7.49 -7.33
N ILE A 185 -0.31 -7.85 -6.69
CA ILE A 185 -0.97 -9.14 -6.85
C ILE A 185 -2.43 -9.01 -6.48
N ARG A 186 -3.27 -9.81 -7.12
CA ARG A 186 -4.61 -10.13 -6.64
C ARG A 186 -4.84 -11.62 -6.79
N SER A 187 -5.04 -12.31 -5.68
CA SER A 187 -5.14 -13.77 -5.69
C SER A 187 -6.05 -14.28 -4.58
N LYS A 188 -6.67 -15.43 -4.82
CA LYS A 188 -7.21 -16.26 -3.75
C LYS A 188 -6.04 -16.89 -3.00
N LEU A 189 -5.90 -16.59 -1.72
CA LEU A 189 -4.93 -17.24 -0.85
C LEU A 189 -5.60 -18.40 -0.13
N THR A 190 -4.91 -19.53 -0.04
CA THR A 190 -5.40 -20.75 0.61
C THR A 190 -4.36 -21.26 1.59
N THR A 191 -4.78 -21.83 2.71
CA THR A 191 -3.82 -22.41 3.66
C THR A 191 -2.98 -23.51 3.02
N GLU A 192 -1.67 -23.51 3.29
CA GLU A 192 -0.75 -24.53 2.76
C GLU A 192 -1.11 -25.94 3.25
N LYS A 193 -1.62 -26.04 4.48
CA LYS A 193 -2.10 -27.26 5.14
C LYS A 193 -3.57 -27.15 5.50
N VAL A 194 -4.18 -28.31 5.77
CA VAL A 194 -5.53 -28.38 6.34
C VAL A 194 -5.55 -27.82 7.76
N ILE A 195 -6.71 -27.29 8.15
CA ILE A 195 -6.94 -26.78 9.49
C ILE A 195 -7.32 -27.95 10.40
N GLU A 196 -6.45 -28.27 11.35
CA GLU A 196 -6.65 -29.39 12.26
C GLU A 196 -7.86 -29.18 13.18
N LYS A 197 -8.44 -30.29 13.62
CA LYS A 197 -9.47 -30.31 14.66
C LYS A 197 -8.93 -29.67 15.95
N GLY A 198 -9.79 -28.94 16.67
CA GLY A 198 -9.52 -28.43 18.01
C GLY A 198 -10.17 -29.28 19.10
N SER A 199 -10.03 -28.81 20.34
CA SER A 199 -10.83 -29.25 21.48
C SER A 199 -11.67 -28.08 22.02
N ARG A 200 -12.75 -28.38 22.74
CA ARG A 200 -13.68 -27.38 23.30
C ARG A 200 -12.97 -26.18 23.91
N GLY A 201 -13.35 -24.97 23.47
CA GLY A 201 -12.81 -23.72 24.00
C GLY A 201 -11.40 -23.36 23.49
N THR A 202 -10.76 -24.21 22.69
CA THR A 202 -9.49 -23.85 22.03
C THR A 202 -9.72 -22.68 21.11
N LYS A 203 -8.74 -21.77 21.07
CA LYS A 203 -8.78 -20.57 20.22
C LYS A 203 -7.77 -20.66 19.09
N ARG A 204 -8.14 -20.07 17.96
CA ARG A 204 -7.26 -19.83 16.82
C ARG A 204 -7.39 -18.41 16.32
N ILE A 205 -6.38 -17.96 15.62
CA ILE A 205 -6.20 -16.61 15.14
C ILE A 205 -5.70 -16.70 13.71
N ILE A 206 -6.47 -16.15 12.78
CA ILE A 206 -5.94 -15.76 11.48
C ILE A 206 -5.41 -14.34 11.63
N GLN A 207 -4.10 -14.17 11.41
CA GLN A 207 -3.43 -12.88 11.43
C GLN A 207 -3.02 -12.49 10.02
N MET A 208 -3.44 -11.31 9.57
CA MET A 208 -3.05 -10.73 8.29
C MET A 208 -2.19 -9.50 8.54
N ASN A 209 -0.92 -9.56 8.12
CA ASN A 209 0.06 -8.49 8.28
C ASN A 209 0.13 -7.68 6.98
N PHE A 210 -0.14 -6.38 7.10
CA PHE A 210 -0.16 -5.42 5.99
C PHE A 210 1.08 -4.52 5.94
N GLY A 211 2.15 -4.95 6.62
CA GLY A 211 3.41 -4.23 6.75
C GLY A 211 3.31 -3.03 7.70
N LYS A 212 4.45 -2.48 8.09
CA LYS A 212 4.56 -1.28 8.96
C LYS A 212 3.72 -1.32 10.25
N GLY A 213 3.43 -2.52 10.78
CA GLY A 213 2.68 -2.70 12.02
C GLY A 213 1.15 -2.74 11.85
N PHE A 214 0.64 -2.61 10.63
CA PHE A 214 -0.78 -2.81 10.35
C PHE A 214 -1.13 -4.30 10.36
N THR A 215 -2.14 -4.67 11.13
CA THR A 215 -2.55 -6.07 11.28
C THR A 215 -4.07 -6.19 11.41
N ALA A 216 -4.68 -7.10 10.64
CA ALA A 216 -6.05 -7.57 10.88
C ALA A 216 -6.01 -8.95 11.53
N THR A 217 -6.84 -9.13 12.56
CA THR A 217 -6.87 -10.33 13.40
C THR A 217 -8.29 -10.86 13.46
N TYR A 218 -8.46 -12.13 13.09
CA TYR A 218 -9.74 -12.85 13.15
C TYR A 218 -9.60 -13.99 14.16
N ASN A 219 -10.39 -13.92 15.22
CA ASN A 219 -10.36 -14.88 16.31
C ASN A 219 -11.43 -15.95 16.08
N TYR A 220 -11.04 -17.20 16.27
CA TYR A 220 -11.87 -18.37 16.14
C TYR A 220 -11.88 -19.14 17.45
N GLU A 221 -13.00 -19.79 17.73
CA GLU A 221 -13.14 -20.72 18.85
C GLU A 221 -13.65 -22.05 18.33
N TRP A 222 -13.07 -23.14 18.83
CA TRP A 222 -13.57 -24.47 18.58
C TRP A 222 -14.87 -24.71 19.33
N ARG A 223 -15.90 -25.13 18.61
CA ARG A 223 -17.17 -25.60 19.18
C ARG A 223 -17.39 -27.02 18.70
N ASP A 224 -17.60 -27.95 19.62
CA ASP A 224 -18.02 -29.32 19.30
C ASP A 224 -19.47 -29.39 18.83
N GLN A 225 -20.23 -28.35 19.18
CA GLN A 225 -21.69 -28.34 19.40
C GLN A 225 -22.09 -29.23 20.58
#